data_AF-A0A354ZLH6-F1
#
_entry.id   AF-A0A354ZLH6-F1
#
_cell.length_a   1.000
_cell.length_b   1.000
_cell.length_c   1.000
_cell.angle_alpha   90.00
_cell.angle_beta   90.00
_cell.angle_gamma   90.00
#
_symmetry.space_group_name_H-M   'P 1'
#
loop_
_entity.id
_entity.type
_entity.pdbx_description
1 polymer ?
#
loop_
_entity_poly.entity_id
_entity_poly.type
_entity_poly.pdbx_seq_one_letter_code
_entity_poly.pdbx_strand_id
1 'polypeptide(L)' 'AKFIPGVAGFLMRKEIQIMGEALADPRRPFVAILGGAKVADKIGVIDNLLALVDTLLIGGGMAFTFLKAQGHEVGKSL' A
#
# COMPACT_ATOMS: atom_id res chain seq x y z
N ALA A 1 14.88 15.15 16.87
CA ALA A 1 15.67 16.04 15.98
C ALA A 1 15.48 17.55 16.23
N LYS A 2 14.63 17.99 17.19
CA LYS A 2 14.38 19.44 17.39
C LYS A 2 15.51 20.21 18.09
N PHE A 3 16.43 19.52 18.76
CA PHE A 3 17.45 20.16 19.62
C PHE A 3 18.89 19.76 19.28
N ILE A 4 19.07 18.77 18.40
CA ILE A 4 20.37 18.34 17.87
C ILE A 4 20.22 17.95 16.38
N PRO A 5 21.27 18.10 15.56
CA PRO A 5 21.24 17.70 14.15
C PRO A 5 20.86 16.22 14.01
N GLY A 6 19.83 15.95 13.21
CA GLY A 6 19.39 14.59 12.88
C GLY A 6 19.96 14.15 11.55
N VAL A 7 20.61 12.99 11.50
CA VAL A 7 21.12 12.37 10.27
C VAL A 7 20.55 10.97 10.08
N ALA A 8 20.44 10.53 8.82
CA ALA A 8 20.01 9.18 8.50
C ALA A 8 21.17 8.18 8.53
N GLY A 9 21.08 7.20 9.43
CA GLY A 9 21.94 6.02 9.41
C GLY A 9 21.67 5.15 8.17
N PHE A 10 22.54 4.16 7.92
CA PHE A 10 22.50 3.38 6.68
C PHE A 10 21.19 2.62 6.44
N LEU A 11 20.59 2.04 7.49
CA LEU A 11 19.32 1.31 7.37
C LEU A 11 18.17 2.25 7.01
N MET A 12 18.05 3.36 7.74
CA MET A 12 17.02 4.37 7.47
C MET A 12 17.19 4.99 6.08
N ARG A 13 18.44 5.28 5.67
CA ARG A 13 18.73 5.76 4.32
C ARG A 13 18.25 4.78 3.25
N LYS A 14 18.50 3.48 3.44
CA LYS A 14 18.08 2.45 2.49
C LYS A 14 16.57 2.36 2.37
N GLU A 15 15.84 2.41 3.48
CA GLU A 15 14.37 2.43 3.45
C GLU A 15 13.82 3.67 2.75
N ILE A 16 14.33 4.86 3.07
CA ILE A 16 13.92 6.11 2.43
C ILE A 16 14.18 6.07 0.93
N GLN A 17 15.35 5.57 0.52
CA GLN A 17 15.69 5.46 -0.90
C GLN A 17 14.75 4.52 -1.65
N ILE A 18 14.52 3.30 -1.12
CA ILE A 18 13.66 2.31 -1.78
C ILE A 18 12.21 2.81 -1.86
N MET A 19 11.69 3.35 -0.75
CA MET A 19 10.31 3.87 -0.71
C MET A 19 10.16 5.12 -1.57
N GLY A 20 11.15 6.01 -1.56
CA GLY A 20 11.15 7.23 -2.35
C GLY A 20 11.18 6.95 -3.86
N GLU A 21 12.08 6.07 -4.31
CA GLU A 21 12.15 5.64 -5.72
C GLU A 21 10.84 4.99 -6.17
N ALA A 22 10.25 4.11 -5.36
CA ALA A 22 8.98 3.44 -5.67
C ALA A 22 7.76 4.38 -5.74
N LEU A 23 7.80 5.54 -5.06
CA LEU A 23 6.69 6.50 -5.04
C LEU A 23 6.85 7.65 -6.02
N ALA A 24 8.09 8.06 -6.34
CA ALA A 24 8.37 9.22 -7.19
C ALA A 24 8.49 8.87 -8.68
N ASP A 25 9.21 7.80 -9.02
CA ASP A 25 9.40 7.33 -10.40
C ASP A 25 9.51 5.80 -10.42
N PRO A 26 8.40 5.08 -10.20
CA PRO A 26 8.43 3.63 -10.15
C PRO A 26 8.78 3.05 -11.52
N ARG A 27 9.71 2.08 -11.52
CA ARG A 27 9.95 1.26 -12.71
C ARG A 27 8.70 0.49 -13.08
N ARG A 28 8.29 0.58 -14.35
CA ARG A 28 7.09 -0.07 -14.86
C ARG A 28 7.39 -1.44 -15.50
N PRO A 29 6.50 -2.43 -15.36
CA PRO A 29 5.21 -2.36 -14.67
C PRO A 29 5.35 -2.34 -13.14
N PHE A 30 4.65 -1.41 -12.48
CA PHE A 30 4.63 -1.27 -11.04
C PHE A 30 3.37 -1.91 -10.46
N VAL A 31 3.56 -2.97 -9.68
CA VAL A 31 2.47 -3.75 -9.10
C VAL A 31 2.49 -3.60 -7.58
N ALA A 32 1.36 -3.16 -7.02
CA ALA A 32 1.17 -3.16 -5.57
C ALA A 32 0.32 -4.35 -5.14
N ILE A 33 0.70 -4.96 -4.02
CA ILE A 33 -0.05 -6.05 -3.38
C ILE A 33 -0.45 -5.57 -1.99
N LEU A 34 -1.76 -5.47 -1.76
CA LEU A 34 -2.33 -5.07 -0.48
C LEU A 34 -3.10 -6.22 0.14
N GLY A 35 -2.80 -6.50 1.40
CA GLY A 35 -3.52 -7.46 2.22
C GLY A 35 -3.87 -6.87 3.58
N GLY A 36 -4.73 -7.57 4.30
CA GLY A 36 -5.15 -7.17 5.64
C GLY A 36 -6.55 -7.67 5.95
N ALA A 37 -7.00 -7.42 7.18
CA ALA A 37 -8.33 -7.81 7.62
C ALA A 37 -9.40 -6.77 7.25
N LYS A 38 -9.09 -5.47 7.36
CA LYS A 38 -10.07 -4.39 7.21
C LYS A 38 -9.63 -3.39 6.15
N VAL A 39 -10.55 -3.02 5.26
CA VAL A 39 -10.32 -2.00 4.22
C VAL A 39 -10.09 -0.62 4.84
N ALA A 40 -10.83 -0.28 5.90
CA ALA A 40 -10.80 1.05 6.51
C ALA A 40 -9.39 1.53 6.88
N ASP A 41 -8.54 0.63 7.35
CA ASP A 41 -7.16 0.94 7.78
C ASP A 41 -6.21 1.24 6.61
N LYS A 42 -6.64 0.95 5.37
CA LYS A 42 -5.80 0.98 4.16
C LYS A 42 -6.33 1.91 3.06
N ILE A 43 -7.47 2.57 3.24
CA ILE A 43 -8.07 3.46 2.23
C ILE A 43 -7.06 4.52 1.77
N GLY A 44 -6.46 5.26 2.70
CA GLY A 44 -5.50 6.32 2.33
C GLY A 44 -4.23 5.81 1.65
N VAL A 45 -3.84 4.55 1.88
CA VAL A 45 -2.71 3.93 1.17
C VAL A 45 -3.13 3.51 -0.24
N ILE A 46 -4.34 2.96 -0.39
CA ILE A 46 -4.92 2.61 -1.68
C ILE A 46 -5.02 3.84 -2.57
N ASP A 47 -5.59 4.94 -2.05
CA ASP A 47 -5.79 6.18 -2.82
C ASP A 47 -4.47 6.75 -3.37
N ASN A 48 -3.41 6.73 -2.56
CA ASN A 48 -2.09 7.18 -3.00
C ASN A 48 -1.47 6.23 -4.04
N LEU A 49 -1.62 4.92 -3.88
CA LEU A 49 -1.02 3.94 -4.78
C LEU A 49 -1.76 3.84 -6.12
N LEU A 50 -3.08 4.05 -6.15
CA LEU A 50 -3.90 4.02 -7.37
C LEU A 50 -3.44 5.04 -8.41
N ALA A 51 -2.80 6.15 -8.00
CA ALA A 51 -2.24 7.14 -8.91
C ALA A 51 -0.92 6.70 -9.57
N LEU A 52 -0.26 5.68 -9.03
CA LEU A 52 1.11 5.29 -9.41
C LEU A 52 1.18 3.92 -10.08
N VAL A 53 0.44 2.94 -9.54
CA VAL A 53 0.55 1.52 -9.91
C VAL A 53 -0.10 1.23 -11.26
N ASP A 54 0.50 0.33 -12.01
CA ASP A 54 -0.12 -0.25 -13.22
C ASP A 54 -1.14 -1.35 -12.84
N THR A 55 -0.94 -2.00 -11.70
CA THR A 55 -1.81 -3.08 -11.23
C THR A 55 -1.86 -3.09 -9.70
N LEU A 56 -3.07 -3.22 -9.16
CA LEU A 56 -3.30 -3.38 -7.74
C LEU A 56 -3.91 -4.75 -7.46
N LEU A 57 -3.22 -5.56 -6.67
CA LEU A 57 -3.69 -6.87 -6.20
C LEU A 57 -4.17 -6.74 -4.75
N ILE A 58 -5.41 -7.12 -4.47
CA ILE A 58 -6.01 -7.08 -3.14
C ILE A 58 -6.29 -8.50 -2.66
N GLY A 59 -5.78 -8.84 -1.48
CA GLY A 59 -5.97 -10.14 -0.84
C GLY A 59 -6.34 -10.02 0.64
N GLY A 60 -6.46 -11.16 1.33
CA GLY A 60 -6.86 -11.21 2.74
C GLY A 60 -8.35 -10.90 2.96
N GLY A 61 -8.73 -10.62 4.21
CA GLY A 61 -10.13 -10.35 4.58
C GLY A 61 -10.71 -9.12 3.88
N MET A 62 -9.88 -8.11 3.64
CA MET A 62 -10.30 -6.88 2.98
C MET A 62 -10.76 -7.10 1.52
N ALA A 63 -10.33 -8.18 0.86
CA ALA A 63 -10.77 -8.51 -0.50
C ALA A 63 -12.28 -8.80 -0.57
N PHE A 64 -12.86 -9.36 0.49
CA PHE A 64 -14.29 -9.70 0.51
C PHE A 64 -15.19 -8.47 0.48
N THR A 65 -14.75 -7.35 1.05
CA THR A 65 -15.49 -6.08 0.94
C THR A 65 -15.60 -5.64 -0.53
N PHE A 66 -14.53 -5.77 -1.31
CA PHE A 66 -14.55 -5.44 -2.74
C PHE A 66 -15.38 -6.45 -3.55
N LEU A 67 -15.25 -7.75 -3.28
CA LEU A 67 -16.07 -8.78 -3.91
C LEU A 67 -17.56 -8.57 -3.64
N LYS A 68 -17.92 -8.24 -2.39
CA LYS A 68 -19.30 -7.91 -2.01
C LYS A 68 -19.80 -6.66 -2.72
N ALA A 69 -18.96 -5.63 -2.88
CA ALA A 69 -19.30 -4.42 -3.63
C ALA A 69 -19.54 -4.68 -5.13
N GLN A 70 -18.89 -5.69 -5.71
CA GLN A 70 -19.13 -6.17 -7.08
C GLN A 70 -20.39 -7.04 -7.21
N GLY A 71 -21.11 -7.30 -6.11
CA GLY A 71 -22.34 -8.11 -6.11
C GLY A 71 -22.12 -9.61 -5.89
N HIS A 72 -20.90 -10.04 -5.58
CA HIS A 72 -20.62 -11.45 -5.28
C HIS A 72 -21.07 -11.84 -3.86
N GLU A 73 -21.49 -13.10 -3.69
CA GLU A 73 -21.70 -13.67 -2.37
C GLU A 73 -20.36 -14.02 -1.70
N VAL A 74 -20.21 -13.61 -0.45
CA VAL A 74 -19.00 -13.85 0.36
C VAL A 74 -19.27 -14.69 1.62
N GLY A 75 -20.49 -15.21 1.79
CA GLY A 75 -20.86 -16.04 2.93
C GLY A 75 -20.68 -15.33 4.28
N LYS A 76 -20.01 -16.01 5.23
CA LYS A 76 -19.66 -15.48 6.56
C LYS A 76 -18.26 -14.85 6.61
N SER A 77 -17.67 -14.55 5.45
CA SER A 77 -16.39 -13.87 5.37
C SER A 77 -16.45 -12.48 5.99
N LEU A 78 -15.28 -12.02 6.44
CA LEU A 78 -15.09 -10.81 7.23
C LEU A 78 -15.47 -9.52 6.49
#